data_AF-A0A957BX17-F1
#
_entry.id   AF-A0A957BX17-F1
#
_cell.length_a   1.000
_cell.length_b   1.000
_cell.length_c   1.000
_cell.angle_alpha   90.00
_cell.angle_beta   90.00
_cell.angle_gamma   90.00
#
_symmetry.space_group_name_H-M   'P 1'
#
loop_
_entity.id
_entity.type
_entity.pdbx_description
1 polymer ?
#
loop_
_entity_poly.entity_id
_entity_poly.type
_entity_poly.pdbx_seq_one_letter_code
_entity_poly.pdbx_strand_id
1 'polypeptide(L)'
;IEEAYGSNEKLMRVSAIFAMGRTTDPKWEAIVLRELNSGDPELRYEAARAAGEISLDSAVAKLSRMVHEGDRDIKEVAIWALGEIGTSAALETLERLTTDPAYIDDEDLQEAIEDAVLTASLPGGDLPLFELDDDDPFFDEDDFFGDDDDEQD
;
A
#
# COMPACT_ATOMS: atom_id res chain seq x y z
N ILE A 1 3.58 15.07 -12.34
CA ILE A 1 2.90 13.76 -12.18
C ILE A 1 2.54 13.17 -13.55
N GLU A 2 1.64 13.79 -14.34
CA GLU A 2 1.21 13.20 -15.63
C GLU A 2 2.35 12.98 -16.64
N GLU A 3 3.26 13.94 -16.77
CA GLU A 3 4.43 13.82 -17.66
C GLU A 3 5.34 12.66 -17.27
N ALA A 4 5.65 12.53 -15.97
CA ALA A 4 6.46 11.44 -15.44
C ALA A 4 5.76 10.07 -15.63
N TYR A 5 4.45 10.02 -15.43
CA TYR A 5 3.66 8.82 -15.69
C TYR A 5 3.61 8.43 -17.18
N GLY A 6 3.69 9.41 -18.09
CA GLY A 6 3.78 9.19 -19.53
C GLY A 6 5.16 8.78 -20.04
N SER A 7 6.18 8.76 -19.17
CA SER A 7 7.54 8.36 -19.53
C SER A 7 7.63 6.87 -19.83
N ASN A 8 8.60 6.49 -20.68
CA ASN A 8 8.95 5.09 -20.91
C ASN A 8 9.88 4.52 -19.83
N GLU A 9 10.36 5.37 -18.92
CA GLU A 9 11.18 4.96 -17.78
C GLU A 9 10.29 4.47 -16.63
N LYS A 10 10.53 3.22 -16.20
CA LYS A 10 9.79 2.59 -15.10
C LYS A 10 9.83 3.44 -13.83
N LEU A 11 11.03 3.88 -13.44
CA LEU A 11 11.22 4.66 -12.21
C LEU A 11 10.38 5.95 -12.23
N MET A 12 10.35 6.67 -13.35
CA MET A 12 9.50 7.86 -13.48
C MET A 12 8.01 7.54 -13.32
N ARG A 13 7.55 6.37 -13.81
CA ARG A 13 6.17 5.94 -13.65
C ARG A 13 5.84 5.57 -12.20
N VAL A 14 6.73 4.84 -11.54
CA VAL A 14 6.64 4.47 -10.11
C VAL A 14 6.57 5.74 -9.26
N SER A 15 7.52 6.67 -9.41
CA SER A 15 7.51 7.95 -8.68
C SER A 15 6.27 8.79 -8.98
N ALA A 16 5.72 8.70 -10.20
CA ALA A 16 4.47 9.38 -10.51
C ALA A 16 3.29 8.81 -9.74
N ILE A 17 3.16 7.48 -9.64
CA ILE A 17 2.07 6.83 -8.89
C ILE A 17 2.21 7.12 -7.39
N PHE A 18 3.42 7.06 -6.84
CA PHE A 18 3.68 7.50 -5.47
C PHE A 18 3.16 8.92 -5.24
N ALA A 19 3.55 9.86 -6.10
CA ALA A 19 3.09 11.24 -5.99
C ALA A 19 1.57 11.40 -6.17
N MET A 20 0.89 10.48 -6.89
CA MET A 20 -0.58 10.47 -6.98
C MET A 20 -1.21 10.16 -5.63
N GLY A 21 -0.71 9.14 -4.93
CA GLY A 21 -1.15 8.78 -3.57
C GLY A 21 -1.03 9.95 -2.60
N ARG A 22 0.16 10.56 -2.53
CA ARG A 22 0.46 11.70 -1.65
C ARG A 22 -0.40 12.93 -1.87
N THR A 23 -0.99 13.07 -3.06
CA THR A 23 -1.91 14.20 -3.33
C THR A 23 -3.30 14.00 -2.74
N THR A 24 -3.64 12.76 -2.37
CA THR A 24 -4.96 12.34 -1.90
C THR A 24 -6.10 12.83 -2.82
N ASP A 25 -5.81 12.96 -4.12
CA ASP A 25 -6.72 13.55 -5.12
C ASP A 25 -7.43 12.43 -5.91
N PRO A 26 -8.77 12.29 -5.78
CA PRO A 26 -9.53 11.25 -6.46
C PRO A 26 -9.41 11.27 -7.99
N LYS A 27 -8.92 12.36 -8.61
CA LYS A 27 -8.70 12.40 -10.06
C LYS A 27 -7.76 11.29 -10.56
N TRP A 28 -6.91 10.77 -9.68
CA TRP A 28 -5.95 9.71 -10.01
C TRP A 28 -6.54 8.30 -9.97
N GLU A 29 -7.78 8.14 -9.49
CA GLU A 29 -8.45 6.84 -9.33
C GLU A 29 -8.30 5.94 -10.57
N ALA A 30 -8.59 6.48 -11.76
CA ALA A 30 -8.52 5.71 -13.00
C ALA A 30 -7.10 5.18 -13.32
N ILE A 31 -6.06 5.95 -12.97
CA ILE A 31 -4.66 5.54 -13.18
C ILE A 31 -4.26 4.50 -12.15
N VAL A 32 -4.57 4.76 -10.88
CA VAL A 32 -4.25 3.87 -9.76
C VAL A 32 -4.91 2.50 -9.96
N LEU A 33 -6.22 2.46 -10.26
CA LEU A 33 -6.94 1.21 -10.53
C LEU A 33 -6.38 0.43 -11.72
N ARG A 34 -5.86 1.12 -12.75
CA ARG A 34 -5.18 0.47 -13.87
C ARG A 34 -3.89 -0.20 -13.41
N GLU A 35 -3.08 0.50 -12.63
CA GLU A 35 -1.75 0.03 -12.22
C GLU A 35 -1.81 -1.06 -11.13
N LEU A 36 -2.91 -1.17 -10.37
CA LEU A 36 -3.18 -2.37 -9.55
C LEU A 36 -3.19 -3.68 -10.37
N ASN A 37 -3.41 -3.59 -11.68
CA ASN A 37 -3.39 -4.73 -12.60
C ASN A 37 -2.07 -4.81 -13.41
N SER A 38 -1.07 -4.02 -13.06
CA SER A 38 0.23 -4.06 -13.72
C SER A 38 0.90 -5.43 -13.52
N GLY A 39 1.54 -5.90 -14.59
CA GLY A 39 2.42 -7.07 -14.52
C GLY A 39 3.73 -6.77 -13.79
N ASP A 40 4.07 -5.50 -13.63
CA ASP A 40 5.25 -5.04 -12.90
C ASP A 40 4.94 -4.96 -11.39
N PRO A 41 5.68 -5.68 -10.53
CA PRO A 41 5.44 -5.68 -9.08
C PRO A 41 5.57 -4.30 -8.43
N GLU A 42 6.54 -3.47 -8.83
CA GLU A 42 6.76 -2.15 -8.23
C GLU A 42 5.61 -1.20 -8.54
N LEU A 43 5.17 -1.17 -9.81
CA LEU A 43 4.01 -0.35 -10.19
C LEU A 43 2.72 -0.80 -9.48
N ARG A 44 2.58 -2.10 -9.26
CA ARG A 44 1.43 -2.69 -8.58
C ARG A 44 1.45 -2.39 -7.07
N TYR A 45 2.62 -2.45 -6.44
CA TYR A 45 2.85 -2.07 -5.05
C TYR A 45 2.49 -0.59 -4.84
N GLU A 46 3.07 0.29 -5.66
CA GLU A 46 2.79 1.73 -5.60
C GLU A 46 1.32 2.07 -5.81
N ALA A 47 0.66 1.36 -6.72
CA ALA A 47 -0.76 1.54 -6.95
C ALA A 47 -1.60 1.10 -5.75
N ALA A 48 -1.21 0.04 -5.04
CA ALA A 48 -1.89 -0.36 -3.81
C ALA A 48 -1.73 0.70 -2.72
N ARG A 49 -0.51 1.19 -2.51
CA ARG A 49 -0.25 2.28 -1.57
C ARG A 49 -1.06 3.53 -1.90
N ALA A 50 -1.00 3.98 -3.16
CA ALA A 50 -1.76 5.16 -3.60
C ALA A 50 -3.28 4.98 -3.47
N ALA A 51 -3.81 3.76 -3.62
CA ALA A 51 -5.22 3.49 -3.41
C ALA A 51 -5.64 3.66 -1.94
N GLY A 52 -4.78 3.26 -1.01
CA GLY A 52 -4.92 3.52 0.43
C GLY A 52 -4.96 5.01 0.74
N GLU A 53 -3.91 5.74 0.34
CA GLU A 53 -3.76 7.17 0.64
C GLU A 53 -4.88 8.06 0.06
N ILE A 54 -5.44 7.68 -1.10
CA ILE A 54 -6.57 8.40 -1.72
C ILE A 54 -7.92 7.91 -1.16
N SER A 55 -7.93 6.85 -0.35
CA SER A 55 -9.11 6.17 0.18
C SER A 55 -10.08 5.69 -0.91
N LEU A 56 -9.55 4.97 -1.91
CA LEU A 56 -10.32 4.47 -3.05
C LEU A 56 -11.13 3.21 -2.70
N ASP A 57 -12.40 3.40 -2.33
CA ASP A 57 -13.35 2.29 -2.11
C ASP A 57 -13.46 1.33 -3.31
N SER A 58 -13.33 1.85 -4.53
CA SER A 58 -13.34 1.07 -5.77
C SER A 58 -12.16 0.09 -5.90
N ALA A 59 -11.08 0.27 -5.11
CA ALA A 59 -9.93 -0.62 -5.09
C ALA A 59 -10.10 -1.82 -4.15
N VAL A 60 -11.05 -1.80 -3.20
CA VAL A 60 -11.20 -2.81 -2.13
C VAL A 60 -11.23 -4.24 -2.67
N ALA A 61 -12.05 -4.50 -3.69
CA ALA A 61 -12.16 -5.84 -4.28
C ALA A 61 -10.84 -6.32 -4.91
N LYS A 62 -10.05 -5.40 -5.45
CA LYS A 62 -8.77 -5.72 -6.08
C LYS A 62 -7.67 -5.91 -5.04
N LEU A 63 -7.62 -5.07 -4.01
CA LEU A 63 -6.71 -5.20 -2.87
C LEU A 63 -6.95 -6.52 -2.14
N SER A 64 -8.22 -6.87 -1.88
CA SER A 64 -8.60 -8.17 -1.30
C SER A 64 -8.00 -9.35 -2.06
N ARG A 65 -8.03 -9.30 -3.40
CA ARG A 65 -7.41 -10.32 -4.25
C ARG A 65 -5.88 -10.32 -4.16
N MET A 66 -5.25 -9.15 -4.04
CA MET A 66 -3.80 -9.02 -3.86
C MET A 66 -3.31 -9.63 -2.55
N VAL A 67 -4.09 -9.54 -1.46
CA VAL A 67 -3.77 -10.23 -0.19
C VAL A 67 -3.69 -11.76 -0.39
N HIS A 68 -4.51 -12.33 -1.26
CA HIS A 68 -4.52 -13.79 -1.51
C HIS A 68 -3.50 -14.26 -2.55
N GLU A 69 -3.23 -13.45 -3.58
CA GLU A 69 -2.40 -13.84 -4.73
C GLU A 69 -0.99 -13.24 -4.73
N GLY A 70 -0.74 -12.25 -3.88
CA GLY A 70 0.52 -11.52 -3.79
C GLY A 70 1.66 -12.31 -3.14
N ASP A 71 2.88 -11.85 -3.39
CA ASP A 71 4.04 -12.09 -2.54
C ASP A 71 3.91 -11.28 -1.23
N ARG A 72 4.85 -11.48 -0.30
CA ARG A 72 4.75 -10.94 1.06
C ARG A 72 4.51 -9.42 1.07
N ASP A 73 5.36 -8.68 0.37
CA ASP A 73 5.29 -7.22 0.27
C ASP A 73 3.95 -6.75 -0.31
N ILE A 74 3.44 -7.45 -1.35
CA ILE A 74 2.14 -7.12 -1.95
C ILE A 74 0.98 -7.42 -1.00
N LYS A 75 1.09 -8.43 -0.14
CA LYS A 75 0.06 -8.72 0.86
C LYS A 75 0.00 -7.63 1.91
N GLU A 76 1.14 -7.26 2.48
CA GLU A 76 1.25 -6.25 3.53
C GLU A 76 0.75 -4.89 3.06
N VAL A 77 1.20 -4.42 1.89
CA VAL A 77 0.72 -3.14 1.34
C VAL A 77 -0.77 -3.17 1.01
N ALA A 78 -1.31 -4.32 0.59
CA ALA A 78 -2.73 -4.45 0.31
C ALA A 78 -3.58 -4.45 1.59
N ILE A 79 -3.09 -5.07 2.67
CA ILE A 79 -3.72 -5.04 3.99
C ILE A 79 -3.69 -3.61 4.53
N TRP A 80 -2.53 -2.96 4.52
CA TRP A 80 -2.37 -1.56 4.91
C TRP A 80 -3.33 -0.65 4.14
N ALA A 81 -3.36 -0.75 2.81
CA ALA A 81 -4.23 0.07 1.98
C ALA A 81 -5.72 -0.15 2.26
N LEU A 82 -6.14 -1.37 2.62
CA LEU A 82 -7.52 -1.63 3.07
C LEU A 82 -7.81 -0.92 4.40
N GLY A 83 -6.84 -0.86 5.31
CA GLY A 83 -6.93 -0.10 6.56
C GLY A 83 -7.14 1.39 6.31
N GLU A 84 -6.29 1.98 5.46
CA GLU A 84 -6.34 3.41 5.09
C GLU A 84 -7.62 3.81 4.34
N ILE A 85 -8.18 2.91 3.53
CA ILE A 85 -9.46 3.16 2.86
C ILE A 85 -10.59 3.33 3.90
N GLY A 86 -10.57 2.55 4.98
CA GLY A 86 -11.45 2.74 6.14
C GLY A 86 -12.96 2.67 5.86
N THR A 87 -13.38 2.19 4.68
CA THR A 87 -14.81 2.03 4.36
C THR A 87 -15.37 0.78 5.00
N SER A 88 -16.70 0.71 5.14
CA SER A 88 -17.36 -0.50 5.67
C SER A 88 -17.01 -1.77 4.87
N ALA A 89 -16.81 -1.64 3.55
CA ALA A 89 -16.42 -2.75 2.70
C ALA A 89 -14.96 -3.19 2.95
N ALA A 90 -14.06 -2.23 3.19
CA ALA A 90 -12.67 -2.52 3.53
C ALA A 90 -12.57 -3.19 4.91
N LEU A 91 -13.31 -2.68 5.91
CA LEU A 91 -13.36 -3.25 7.25
C LEU A 91 -13.92 -4.69 7.25
N GLU A 92 -15.04 -4.94 6.55
CA GLU A 92 -15.59 -6.30 6.40
C GLU A 92 -14.57 -7.24 5.75
N THR A 93 -13.78 -6.73 4.81
CA THR A 93 -12.72 -7.51 4.17
C THR A 93 -11.61 -7.86 5.17
N LEU A 94 -11.14 -6.90 5.96
CA LEU A 94 -10.10 -7.11 6.97
C LEU A 94 -10.55 -8.05 8.09
N GLU A 95 -11.77 -7.89 8.61
CA GLU A 95 -12.36 -8.80 9.61
C GLU A 95 -12.49 -10.24 9.10
N ARG A 96 -12.68 -10.44 7.80
CA ARG A 96 -12.66 -11.77 7.20
C ARG A 96 -11.25 -12.35 7.17
N LEU A 97 -10.22 -11.53 6.97
CA LEU A 97 -8.83 -11.97 6.90
C LEU A 97 -8.29 -12.43 8.27
N THR A 98 -8.71 -11.83 9.38
CA THR A 98 -8.33 -12.26 10.75
C THR A 98 -8.79 -13.68 11.08
N THR A 99 -9.85 -14.16 10.41
CA THR A 99 -10.41 -15.50 10.64
C THR A 99 -10.09 -16.48 9.51
N ASP A 100 -9.32 -16.06 8.50
CA ASP A 100 -8.97 -16.90 7.36
C ASP A 100 -7.86 -17.90 7.78
N PRO A 101 -8.10 -19.22 7.64
CA PRO A 101 -7.09 -20.23 7.95
C PRO A 101 -5.78 -20.09 7.16
N ALA A 102 -5.79 -19.36 6.04
CA ALA A 102 -4.59 -19.07 5.26
C ALA A 102 -3.62 -18.12 5.97
N TYR A 103 -4.10 -17.31 6.93
CA TYR A 103 -3.30 -16.29 7.63
C TYR A 103 -3.22 -16.49 9.13
N ILE A 104 -4.07 -17.34 9.73
CA ILE A 104 -4.11 -17.55 11.20
C ILE A 104 -2.75 -17.97 11.79
N ASP A 105 -1.94 -18.73 11.05
CA ASP A 105 -0.64 -19.22 11.51
C ASP A 105 0.53 -18.28 11.12
N ASP A 106 0.26 -17.19 10.39
CA ASP A 106 1.26 -16.18 9.99
C ASP A 106 1.15 -14.99 10.95
N GLU A 107 1.96 -15.01 12.02
CA GLU A 107 1.91 -14.04 13.12
C GLU A 107 2.07 -12.60 12.62
N ASP A 108 3.06 -12.36 11.75
CA ASP A 108 3.32 -11.04 11.19
C ASP A 108 2.14 -10.54 10.32
N LEU A 109 1.52 -11.41 9.51
CA LEU A 109 0.36 -11.00 8.72
C LEU A 109 -0.87 -10.78 9.61
N GLN A 110 -1.05 -11.56 10.69
CA GLN A 110 -2.12 -11.30 11.64
C GLN A 110 -1.96 -9.93 12.29
N GLU A 111 -0.74 -9.58 12.72
CA GLU A 111 -0.43 -8.26 13.27
C GLU A 111 -0.79 -7.15 12.28
N ALA A 112 -0.34 -7.25 11.03
CA ALA A 112 -0.68 -6.28 9.98
C ALA A 112 -2.20 -6.17 9.74
N ILE A 113 -2.95 -7.27 9.78
CA ILE A 113 -4.40 -7.25 9.62
C ILE A 113 -5.07 -6.59 10.82
N GLU A 114 -4.67 -6.93 12.05
CA GLU A 114 -5.22 -6.35 13.28
C GLU A 114 -4.97 -4.83 13.34
N ASP A 115 -3.78 -4.39 12.96
CA ASP A 115 -3.43 -2.98 12.86
C ASP A 115 -4.27 -2.27 11.81
N ALA A 116 -4.45 -2.86 10.63
CA ALA A 116 -5.31 -2.29 9.60
C ALA A 116 -6.78 -2.20 10.06
N VAL A 117 -7.30 -3.19 10.80
CA VAL A 117 -8.64 -3.14 11.40
C VAL A 117 -8.75 -2.00 12.41
N LEU A 118 -7.71 -1.83 13.24
CA LEU A 118 -7.66 -0.75 14.22
C LEU A 118 -7.67 0.61 13.53
N THR A 119 -6.80 0.82 12.54
CA THR A 119 -6.71 2.05 11.75
C THR A 119 -8.05 2.39 11.08
N ALA A 120 -8.66 1.42 10.39
CA ALA A 120 -9.96 1.60 9.74
C ALA A 120 -11.09 1.96 10.73
N SER A 121 -10.96 1.56 11.99
CA SER A 121 -11.95 1.83 13.05
C SER A 121 -11.77 3.19 13.72
N LEU A 122 -10.66 3.89 13.50
CA LEU A 122 -10.37 5.17 14.14
C LEU A 122 -11.02 6.35 13.39
N PRO A 123 -11.72 7.25 14.09
CA PRO A 123 -12.28 8.45 13.47
C PRO A 123 -11.16 9.43 13.14
N GLY A 124 -10.72 9.44 11.88
CA GLY A 124 -9.70 10.35 11.38
C GLY A 124 -8.63 9.73 10.49
N GLY A 125 -8.61 8.39 10.33
CA GLY A 125 -7.68 7.68 9.43
C GLY A 125 -6.23 7.66 9.91
N ASP A 126 -5.77 8.69 10.60
CA ASP A 126 -4.45 8.72 11.21
C ASP A 126 -4.49 8.09 12.61
N LEU A 127 -3.78 6.98 12.79
CA LEU A 127 -3.20 6.67 14.09
C LEU A 127 -2.32 7.86 14.49
N PRO A 128 -2.51 8.48 15.68
CA PRO A 128 -1.44 9.30 16.20
C PRO A 128 -0.24 8.38 16.36
N LEU A 129 0.85 8.68 15.64
CA LEU A 129 2.23 8.22 15.87
C LEU A 129 2.45 7.98 17.37
N PHE A 130 2.12 6.78 17.85
CA PHE A 130 2.50 6.28 19.15
C PHE A 130 3.62 5.30 18.83
N GLU A 131 4.80 5.91 18.67
CA GLU A 131 6.12 5.29 18.66
C GLU A 131 6.25 4.11 17.69
N LEU A 132 6.39 4.43 16.40
CA LEU A 132 7.32 3.69 15.56
C LEU A 132 8.69 3.86 16.25
N ASP A 133 9.15 2.84 16.96
CA ASP A 133 10.59 2.71 17.20
C ASP A 133 11.24 2.66 15.82
N ASP A 134 12.37 3.34 15.62
CA ASP A 134 13.12 3.46 14.36
C ASP A 134 13.65 2.10 13.79
N ASP A 135 13.09 0.96 14.22
CA ASP A 135 13.43 -0.42 13.86
C ASP A 135 12.18 -1.18 13.32
N ASP A 136 11.26 -0.50 12.62
CA ASP A 136 10.15 -1.16 11.92
C ASP A 136 10.60 -1.63 10.52
N PRO A 137 10.75 -2.95 10.27
CA PRO A 137 11.33 -3.49 9.03
C PRO A 137 10.43 -3.32 7.80
N PHE A 138 9.23 -2.73 7.96
CA PHE A 138 8.28 -2.51 6.87
C PHE A 138 8.22 -1.03 6.43
N PHE A 139 8.88 -0.12 7.15
CA PHE A 139 8.89 1.31 6.83
C PHE A 139 10.29 1.92 6.97
N ASP A 140 11.26 1.40 6.23
CA ASP A 140 12.53 2.08 6.01
C ASP A 140 12.33 3.28 5.07
N GLU A 141 12.16 4.48 5.65
CA GLU A 141 12.24 5.75 4.91
C GLU A 141 13.65 6.01 4.35
N ASP A 142 14.67 5.27 4.81
CA ASP A 142 16.08 5.46 4.47
C ASP A 142 16.62 4.54 3.36
N ASP A 143 15.86 3.54 2.87
CA ASP A 143 16.32 2.63 1.80
C ASP A 143 16.08 3.16 0.37
N PHE A 144 15.53 4.37 0.20
CA PHE A 144 15.18 4.90 -1.13
C PHE A 144 16.33 5.60 -1.90
N PHE A 145 17.45 5.89 -1.25
CA PHE A 145 18.65 6.32 -1.96
C PHE A 145 19.70 5.23 -1.86
N GLY A 146 19.68 4.31 -2.83
CA GLY A 146 20.89 3.62 -3.22
C GLY A 146 21.94 4.67 -3.57
N ASP A 147 22.84 4.93 -2.63
CA ASP A 147 24.08 5.68 -2.84
C ASP A 147 25.01 4.76 -3.67
N ASP A 148 24.63 4.53 -4.92
CA ASP A 148 25.59 4.19 -5.98
C ASP A 148 26.13 5.53 -6.49
N ASP A 149 27.29 5.95 -5.99
CA ASP A 149 28.39 6.41 -6.85
C ASP A 149 29.71 6.60 -6.08
N ASP A 150 30.65 5.70 -6.39
CA ASP A 150 32.09 5.90 -6.60
C ASP A 150 33.01 6.31 -5.43
N GLU A 151 33.62 5.29 -4.82
CA GLU A 151 35.01 5.37 -4.34
C GLU A 151 35.96 5.57 -5.53
N GLN A 152 36.37 6.82 -5.77
CA GLN A 152 37.62 7.13 -6.48
C GLN A 152 38.54 7.92 -5.56
N ASP A 153 39.57 7.26 -5.04
CA ASP A 153 40.90 7.84 -4.78
C ASP A 153 42.00 6.76 -4.84
#